data_AF-A0A845YS78-F1
#
_entry.id   AF-A0A845YS78-F1
#
_cell.length_a   1.000
_cell.length_b   1.000
_cell.length_c   1.000
_cell.angle_alpha   90.00
_cell.angle_beta   90.00
_cell.angle_gamma   90.00
#
_symmetry.space_group_name_H-M   'P 1'
#
loop_
_entity.id
_entity.type
_entity.pdbx_description
1 polymer ?
#
loop_
_entity_poly.entity_id
_entity_poly.type
_entity_poly.pdbx_seq_one_letter_code
_entity_poly.pdbx_strand_id
1 'polypeptide(L)'
;MLKSALALGAIALVSCQSPASTSDLEPVYRSAAGRADVDISNGQSAALAPLWESDLSQPNWITDWEPRNEKSWGFDNFEVLSAVEGPFNHILRVHYPAGTASPSVSRQTDSPLGGAQFYGELFLPAQPRLRLSYYVRFAEGFDFVKGGKLPGLFGGAGASGGKIPNGTDGFSARLMWRKNGQGEVYAYLPTSEAYGTSIGRGSWQFQPGIWYRLEQEIKLNTPDQADGEIRLWVNDALVLEQQDMVFRTADSLQIDGIFFSTFFGGGDPSWATPQDTYIDFANFSVLAGG
;
A
#
# COMPACT_ATOMS: atom_id res chain seq x y z
N MET A 1 -65.26 -23.88 -15.64
CA MET A 1 -64.42 -23.10 -14.71
C MET A 1 -63.28 -23.99 -14.25
N LEU A 2 -62.07 -23.69 -14.71
CA LEU A 2 -60.84 -24.46 -14.49
C LEU A 2 -60.24 -24.15 -13.11
N LYS A 3 -59.82 -25.15 -12.34
CA LYS A 3 -58.67 -25.07 -11.42
C LYS A 3 -58.09 -26.47 -11.14
N SER A 4 -56.83 -26.65 -11.59
CA SER A 4 -55.71 -27.23 -10.81
C SER A 4 -55.66 -28.75 -10.59
N ALA A 5 -54.53 -29.45 -10.53
CA ALA A 5 -53.12 -29.19 -10.82
C ALA A 5 -52.37 -30.56 -10.83
N LEU A 6 -51.28 -30.62 -11.60
CA LEU A 6 -50.02 -31.39 -11.47
C LEU A 6 -49.99 -32.87 -11.00
N ALA A 7 -49.67 -33.74 -11.97
CA ALA A 7 -48.39 -34.46 -12.18
C ALA A 7 -47.71 -35.35 -11.09
N LEU A 8 -47.58 -36.63 -11.49
CA LEU A 8 -46.45 -37.58 -11.42
C LEU A 8 -45.79 -37.96 -10.08
N GLY A 9 -45.99 -39.23 -9.71
CA GLY A 9 -44.98 -40.29 -9.87
C GLY A 9 -43.88 -40.41 -8.80
N ALA A 10 -43.94 -41.47 -7.99
CA ALA A 10 -42.78 -42.02 -7.29
C ALA A 10 -42.86 -43.56 -7.25
N ILE A 11 -41.80 -44.21 -7.75
CA ILE A 11 -41.59 -45.66 -7.79
C ILE A 11 -40.53 -46.04 -6.75
N ALA A 12 -40.83 -47.14 -6.05
CA ALA A 12 -39.99 -48.13 -5.37
C ALA A 12 -38.85 -47.71 -4.41
N LEU A 13 -39.05 -48.13 -3.16
CA LEU A 13 -38.07 -48.35 -2.12
C LEU A 13 -37.20 -49.58 -2.44
N VAL A 14 -35.88 -49.43 -2.33
CA VAL A 14 -34.95 -50.54 -2.06
C VAL A 14 -34.00 -50.09 -0.95
N SER A 15 -33.97 -50.91 0.09
CA SER A 15 -33.15 -50.83 1.30
C SER A 15 -31.68 -51.18 1.06
N CYS A 16 -30.77 -50.58 1.83
CA CYS A 16 -29.75 -51.34 2.58
C CYS A 16 -29.05 -50.47 3.64
N GLN A 17 -28.56 -51.15 4.66
CA GLN A 17 -28.20 -50.68 5.99
C GLN A 17 -26.85 -49.98 6.07
N SER A 18 -26.72 -49.06 7.04
CA SER A 18 -25.46 -48.48 7.51
C SER A 18 -24.81 -49.35 8.59
N PRO A 19 -23.48 -49.52 8.61
CA PRO A 19 -22.77 -49.81 9.83
C PRO A 19 -22.13 -48.55 10.42
N ALA A 20 -22.11 -48.52 11.75
CA ALA A 20 -21.53 -47.51 12.62
C ALA A 20 -19.99 -47.67 12.76
N SER A 21 -19.42 -46.83 13.64
CA SER A 21 -18.06 -46.84 14.24
C SER A 21 -17.01 -46.02 13.46
N THR A 22 -16.07 -45.29 14.07
CA THR A 22 -15.70 -44.99 15.46
C THR A 22 -14.68 -43.86 15.42
N SER A 23 -14.53 -43.18 16.56
CA SER A 23 -13.56 -42.14 16.90
C SER A 23 -12.08 -42.57 16.88
N ASP A 24 -11.23 -41.55 16.77
CA ASP A 24 -9.85 -41.39 17.26
C ASP A 24 -8.76 -42.39 16.84
N LEU A 25 -7.84 -41.96 15.97
CA LEU A 25 -6.44 -42.37 15.98
C LEU A 25 -5.52 -41.28 15.37
N GLU A 26 -4.70 -40.66 16.23
CA GLU A 26 -3.45 -39.95 15.91
C GLU A 26 -2.39 -40.89 15.30
N PRO A 27 -1.42 -40.37 14.52
CA PRO A 27 -0.10 -40.96 14.47
C PRO A 27 1.03 -39.98 14.81
N VAL A 28 1.60 -40.21 15.99
CA VAL A 28 3.03 -40.26 16.36
C VAL A 28 4.03 -39.96 15.22
N TYR A 29 4.79 -38.86 15.35
CA TYR A 29 6.10 -38.70 14.70
C TYR A 29 7.22 -38.97 15.71
N ARG A 30 8.01 -40.03 15.44
CA ARG A 30 9.16 -40.47 16.23
C ARG A 30 10.38 -39.58 16.00
N SER A 31 11.09 -39.33 17.08
CA SER A 31 12.46 -38.81 17.11
C SER A 31 13.46 -39.79 16.48
N ALA A 32 14.39 -39.29 15.66
CA ALA A 32 15.65 -39.94 15.38
C ALA A 32 16.77 -38.91 15.49
N ALA A 33 17.62 -39.07 16.51
CA ALA A 33 18.89 -38.37 16.64
C ALA A 33 19.93 -39.03 15.73
N GLY A 34 20.63 -38.23 14.94
CA GLY A 34 21.77 -38.62 14.12
C GLY A 34 22.67 -37.41 13.94
N ARG A 35 23.81 -37.43 14.64
CA ARG A 35 24.80 -36.36 14.78
C ARG A 35 25.58 -36.18 13.48
N ALA A 36 25.58 -34.97 12.94
CA ALA A 36 26.62 -34.47 12.05
C ALA A 36 26.87 -33.01 12.46
N ASP A 37 28.03 -32.76 13.06
CA ASP A 37 28.49 -31.43 13.41
C ASP A 37 28.73 -30.64 12.11
N VAL A 38 27.80 -29.74 11.79
CA VAL A 38 28.02 -28.66 10.82
C VAL A 38 28.02 -27.38 11.63
N ASP A 39 29.21 -26.83 11.80
CA ASP A 39 29.43 -25.49 12.33
C ASP A 39 28.82 -24.48 11.36
N ILE A 40 27.55 -24.14 11.57
CA ILE A 40 26.92 -22.99 10.94
C ILE A 40 27.13 -21.82 11.90
N SER A 41 28.27 -21.15 11.73
CA SER A 41 28.48 -19.81 12.24
C SER A 41 27.28 -18.94 11.83
N ASN A 42 26.56 -18.43 12.83
CA ASN A 42 25.47 -17.48 12.72
C ASN A 42 25.84 -16.32 11.79
N GLY A 43 25.46 -16.42 10.52
CA GLY A 43 25.27 -15.28 9.63
C GLY A 43 23.86 -14.73 9.78
N GLN A 44 23.43 -14.42 11.00
CA GLN A 44 22.30 -13.52 11.17
C GLN A 44 22.81 -12.14 10.75
N SER A 45 22.48 -11.74 9.52
CA SER A 45 22.44 -10.32 9.18
C SER A 45 21.57 -9.67 10.25
N ALA A 46 22.18 -8.91 11.15
CA ALA A 46 21.43 -8.13 12.12
C ALA A 46 20.49 -7.24 11.32
N ALA A 47 19.18 -7.44 11.46
CA ALA A 47 18.20 -6.57 10.85
C ALA A 47 18.56 -5.14 11.26
N LEU A 48 18.84 -4.28 10.28
CA LEU A 48 19.20 -2.90 10.56
C LEU A 48 18.05 -2.27 11.35
N ALA A 49 18.40 -1.58 12.44
CA ALA A 49 17.41 -0.83 13.18
C ALA A 49 16.79 0.22 12.25
N PRO A 50 15.46 0.40 12.31
CA PRO A 50 14.76 1.41 11.52
C PRO A 50 15.24 2.80 11.93
N LEU A 51 15.34 3.69 10.94
CA LEU A 51 15.61 5.12 11.17
C LEU A 51 14.40 5.80 11.82
N TRP A 52 13.20 5.32 11.52
CA TRP A 52 11.93 5.82 12.04
C TRP A 52 10.86 4.74 11.95
N GLU A 53 9.95 4.69 12.91
CA GLU A 53 8.76 3.83 12.89
C GLU A 53 7.55 4.52 13.51
N SER A 54 6.36 4.09 13.10
CA SER A 54 5.11 4.46 13.74
C SER A 54 4.14 3.28 13.73
N ASP A 55 3.78 2.82 14.93
CA ASP A 55 2.71 1.86 15.17
C ASP A 55 1.37 2.55 15.46
N LEU A 56 1.29 3.88 15.32
CA LEU A 56 0.10 4.71 15.53
C LEU A 56 -0.47 4.68 16.97
N SER A 57 0.28 4.19 17.96
CA SER A 57 -0.18 4.08 19.35
C SER A 57 -0.27 5.41 20.10
N GLN A 58 0.44 6.44 19.65
CA GLN A 58 0.47 7.73 20.33
C GLN A 58 -0.84 8.51 20.06
N PRO A 59 -1.47 9.14 21.09
CA PRO A 59 -2.70 9.92 20.90
C PRO A 59 -2.57 11.05 19.87
N ASN A 60 -1.35 11.58 19.73
CA ASN A 60 -0.96 12.61 18.77
C ASN A 60 -0.05 12.05 17.67
N TRP A 61 -0.25 10.79 17.26
CA TRP A 61 0.61 10.06 16.32
C TRP A 61 1.14 10.88 15.14
N ILE A 62 0.33 11.79 14.59
CA ILE A 62 0.70 12.60 13.42
C ILE A 62 1.87 13.56 13.71
N THR A 63 2.11 13.96 14.96
CA THR A 63 3.27 14.83 15.28
C THR A 63 4.59 14.11 15.05
N ASP A 64 4.62 12.79 15.23
CA ASP A 64 5.82 11.97 15.03
C ASP A 64 6.17 11.83 13.55
N TRP A 65 5.25 12.19 12.66
CA TRP A 65 5.46 12.24 11.23
C TRP A 65 6.04 13.56 10.73
N GLU A 66 6.10 14.60 11.57
CA GLU A 66 6.55 15.94 11.18
C GLU A 66 5.87 16.42 9.87
N PRO A 67 4.53 16.58 9.86
CA PRO A 67 3.81 16.90 8.64
C PRO A 67 4.11 18.34 8.20
N ARG A 68 4.39 18.53 6.91
CA ARG A 68 4.41 19.87 6.32
C ARG A 68 3.03 20.52 6.46
N ASN A 69 3.00 21.81 6.77
CA ASN A 69 1.76 22.60 6.78
C ASN A 69 1.18 22.75 5.36
N GLU A 70 2.05 22.85 4.36
CA GLU A 70 1.64 23.08 2.97
C GLU A 70 1.15 21.79 2.30
N LYS A 71 0.12 21.93 1.46
CA LYS A 71 -0.44 20.83 0.64
C LYS A 71 -0.98 19.64 1.46
N SER A 72 -1.21 19.85 2.74
CA SER A 72 -1.83 18.90 3.66
C SER A 72 -3.34 19.12 3.75
N TRP A 73 -4.12 18.04 3.68
CA TRP A 73 -5.59 18.09 3.67
C TRP A 73 -6.21 16.74 4.03
N GLY A 74 -7.50 16.75 4.38
CA GLY A 74 -8.28 15.53 4.60
C GLY A 74 -8.01 14.82 5.92
N PHE A 75 -7.42 15.50 6.91
CA PHE A 75 -7.20 14.91 8.24
C PHE A 75 -8.49 14.51 8.95
N ASP A 76 -9.62 15.15 8.64
CA ASP A 76 -10.94 14.75 9.16
C ASP A 76 -11.39 13.37 8.64
N ASN A 77 -10.76 12.84 7.59
CA ASN A 77 -11.01 11.49 7.07
C ASN A 77 -10.16 10.43 7.78
N PHE A 78 -9.34 10.81 8.77
CA PHE A 78 -8.54 9.89 9.57
C PHE A 78 -9.26 9.44 10.83
N GLU A 79 -9.23 8.13 11.05
CA GLU A 79 -9.67 7.50 12.29
C GLU A 79 -8.60 6.50 12.72
N VAL A 80 -8.04 6.66 13.92
CA VAL A 80 -7.17 5.63 14.52
C VAL A 80 -8.05 4.67 15.31
N LEU A 81 -8.03 3.40 14.90
CA LEU A 81 -8.75 2.34 15.58
C LEU A 81 -7.76 1.52 16.43
N SER A 82 -8.05 1.38 17.72
CA SER A 82 -7.29 0.57 18.67
C SER A 82 -7.95 -0.78 18.93
N ALA A 83 -7.17 -1.78 19.35
CA ALA A 83 -7.64 -3.11 19.73
C ALA A 83 -8.53 -3.77 18.65
N VAL A 84 -8.20 -3.54 17.38
CA VAL A 84 -8.92 -4.09 16.24
C VAL A 84 -8.64 -5.60 16.16
N GLU A 85 -9.65 -6.40 15.86
CA GLU A 85 -9.45 -7.82 15.52
C GLU A 85 -8.51 -7.93 14.30
N GLY A 86 -7.33 -8.53 14.49
CA GLY A 86 -6.34 -8.67 13.44
C GLY A 86 -4.90 -8.63 13.93
N PRO A 87 -3.93 -8.48 13.01
CA PRO A 87 -2.50 -8.57 13.33
C PRO A 87 -1.91 -7.29 13.95
N PHE A 88 -2.69 -6.20 14.07
CA PHE A 88 -2.20 -4.90 14.53
C PHE A 88 -3.06 -4.36 15.67
N ASN A 89 -2.39 -3.84 16.72
CA ASN A 89 -3.06 -3.21 17.85
C ASN A 89 -3.68 -1.86 17.50
N HIS A 90 -3.13 -1.18 16.50
CA HIS A 90 -3.60 0.11 16.00
C HIS A 90 -3.55 0.13 14.48
N ILE A 91 -4.57 0.72 13.87
CA ILE A 91 -4.63 0.98 12.44
C ILE A 91 -5.10 2.41 12.18
N LEU A 92 -4.60 3.02 11.11
CA LEU A 92 -5.12 4.27 10.57
C LEU A 92 -6.13 3.92 9.47
N ARG A 93 -7.41 4.10 9.77
CA ARG A 93 -8.49 4.02 8.79
C ARG A 93 -8.63 5.37 8.10
N VAL A 94 -8.65 5.34 6.77
CA VAL A 94 -8.93 6.52 5.95
C VAL A 94 -10.27 6.36 5.26
N HIS A 95 -11.17 7.34 5.43
CA HIS A 95 -12.50 7.36 4.83
C HIS A 95 -12.51 8.00 3.43
N TYR A 96 -13.26 7.39 2.51
CA TYR A 96 -13.55 7.91 1.18
C TYR A 96 -15.06 7.94 1.00
N PRO A 97 -15.71 9.10 1.15
CA PRO A 97 -17.15 9.21 0.98
C PRO A 97 -17.60 8.85 -0.44
N ALA A 98 -18.81 8.32 -0.59
CA ALA A 98 -19.40 8.06 -1.91
C ALA A 98 -19.37 9.33 -2.79
N GLY A 99 -19.04 9.17 -4.07
CA GLY A 99 -18.94 10.27 -5.04
C GLY A 99 -17.65 11.08 -4.99
N THR A 100 -16.71 10.76 -4.10
CA THR A 100 -15.43 11.49 -3.99
C THR A 100 -14.33 10.93 -4.90
N ALA A 101 -13.52 11.82 -5.45
CA ALA A 101 -12.31 11.51 -6.20
C ALA A 101 -11.15 12.43 -5.78
N SER A 102 -10.42 13.03 -6.73
CA SER A 102 -9.30 13.91 -6.41
C SER A 102 -9.80 15.23 -5.85
N PRO A 103 -8.96 15.99 -5.11
CA PRO A 103 -9.33 17.34 -4.65
C PRO A 103 -9.75 18.28 -5.80
N SER A 104 -9.24 18.05 -7.03
CA SER A 104 -9.66 18.80 -8.21
C SER A 104 -11.09 18.47 -8.61
N VAL A 105 -11.49 17.21 -8.55
CA VAL A 105 -12.89 16.80 -8.78
C VAL A 105 -13.79 17.36 -7.68
N SER A 106 -13.38 17.25 -6.40
CA SER A 106 -14.15 17.82 -5.29
C SER A 106 -14.47 19.30 -5.49
N ARG A 107 -13.51 20.10 -5.97
CA ARG A 107 -13.73 21.52 -6.32
C ARG A 107 -14.65 21.72 -7.53
N GLN A 108 -14.60 20.82 -8.52
CA GLN A 108 -15.43 20.92 -9.72
C GLN A 108 -16.89 20.54 -9.45
N THR A 109 -17.12 19.61 -8.53
CA THR A 109 -18.45 19.03 -8.27
C THR A 109 -19.05 19.44 -6.93
N ASP A 110 -18.35 20.26 -6.14
CA ASP A 110 -18.73 20.65 -4.77
C ASP A 110 -18.98 19.43 -3.85
N SER A 111 -18.19 18.36 -4.04
CA SER A 111 -18.23 17.17 -3.18
C SER A 111 -17.24 17.31 -2.02
N PRO A 112 -17.43 16.59 -0.90
CA PRO A 112 -16.41 16.53 0.15
C PRO A 112 -15.06 16.00 -0.38
N LEU A 113 -14.02 16.16 0.42
CA LEU A 113 -12.73 15.48 0.19
C LEU A 113 -12.86 14.02 0.62
N GLY A 114 -12.40 13.11 -0.23
CA GLY A 114 -12.23 11.70 0.12
C GLY A 114 -10.75 11.35 0.22
N GLY A 115 -10.37 10.64 1.27
CA GLY A 115 -8.96 10.36 1.55
C GLY A 115 -8.24 11.54 2.20
N ALA A 116 -6.91 11.48 2.18
CA ALA A 116 -6.08 12.48 2.83
C ALA A 116 -4.69 12.57 2.20
N GLN A 117 -3.99 13.64 2.52
CA GLN A 117 -2.63 13.85 2.06
C GLN A 117 -1.81 14.72 3.00
N PHE A 118 -0.54 14.38 3.17
CA PHE A 118 0.49 15.22 3.77
C PHE A 118 1.89 14.71 3.39
N TYR A 119 2.90 15.55 3.58
CA TYR A 119 4.31 15.14 3.49
C TYR A 119 4.84 15.01 4.91
N GLY A 120 5.26 13.82 5.33
CA GLY A 120 5.92 13.59 6.61
C GLY A 120 7.43 13.53 6.44
N GLU A 121 8.15 14.43 7.10
CA GLU A 121 9.63 14.55 7.05
C GLU A 121 10.33 13.63 8.07
N LEU A 122 9.57 13.16 9.07
CA LEU A 122 9.96 12.09 9.99
C LEU A 122 11.25 12.36 10.79
N PHE A 123 11.67 13.62 10.91
CA PHE A 123 12.94 14.04 11.52
C PHE A 123 14.17 13.33 10.93
N LEU A 124 14.10 12.91 9.65
CA LEU A 124 15.17 12.16 9.02
C LEU A 124 16.32 13.08 8.61
N PRO A 125 17.58 12.62 8.71
CA PRO A 125 18.67 13.26 8.00
C PRO A 125 18.50 13.05 6.49
N ALA A 126 19.23 13.82 5.68
CA ALA A 126 19.29 13.62 4.24
C ALA A 126 19.71 12.19 3.87
N GLN A 127 18.92 11.51 3.02
CA GLN A 127 19.19 10.14 2.59
C GLN A 127 19.20 10.00 1.05
N PRO A 128 20.27 9.45 0.44
CA PRO A 128 20.27 9.14 -0.99
C PRO A 128 19.60 7.79 -1.28
N ARG A 129 19.38 6.97 -0.24
CA ARG A 129 18.71 5.68 -0.33
C ARG A 129 17.86 5.44 0.91
N LEU A 130 16.59 5.08 0.70
CA LEU A 130 15.63 4.89 1.77
C LEU A 130 14.67 3.76 1.42
N ARG A 131 14.29 2.97 2.43
CA ARG A 131 13.29 1.92 2.29
C ARG A 131 12.11 2.21 3.22
N LEU A 132 10.94 2.40 2.62
CA LEU A 132 9.66 2.54 3.30
C LEU A 132 8.96 1.17 3.35
N SER A 133 8.45 0.77 4.51
CA SER A 133 7.55 -0.37 4.68
C SER A 133 6.25 0.08 5.37
N TYR A 134 5.11 -0.48 4.95
CA TYR A 134 3.84 -0.34 5.65
C TYR A 134 2.86 -1.44 5.25
N TYR A 135 1.82 -1.62 6.06
CA TYR A 135 0.71 -2.50 5.72
C TYR A 135 -0.47 -1.70 5.20
N VAL A 136 -1.18 -2.28 4.22
CA VAL A 136 -2.40 -1.71 3.66
C VAL A 136 -3.47 -2.77 3.47
N ARG A 137 -4.72 -2.42 3.75
CA ARG A 137 -5.91 -3.24 3.46
C ARG A 137 -7.01 -2.37 2.88
N PHE A 138 -7.49 -2.75 1.71
CA PHE A 138 -8.71 -2.20 1.13
C PHE A 138 -9.92 -2.85 1.82
N ALA A 139 -10.96 -2.07 2.14
CA ALA A 139 -12.18 -2.61 2.75
C ALA A 139 -12.80 -3.76 1.93
N GLU A 140 -13.57 -4.64 2.55
CA GLU A 140 -14.31 -5.67 1.80
C GLU A 140 -15.24 -5.01 0.76
N GLY A 141 -15.32 -5.60 -0.44
CA GLY A 141 -16.12 -5.04 -1.53
C GLY A 141 -15.60 -3.71 -2.10
N PHE A 142 -14.36 -3.30 -1.81
CA PHE A 142 -13.77 -2.09 -2.37
C PHE A 142 -13.80 -2.10 -3.91
N ASP A 143 -14.48 -1.12 -4.50
CA ASP A 143 -14.45 -0.88 -5.94
C ASP A 143 -13.23 -0.03 -6.30
N PHE A 144 -12.29 -0.60 -7.06
CA PHE A 144 -11.09 0.10 -7.49
C PHE A 144 -11.35 1.19 -8.55
N VAL A 145 -12.54 1.22 -9.15
CA VAL A 145 -13.01 2.17 -10.18
C VAL A 145 -12.02 2.28 -11.33
N LYS A 146 -11.18 3.32 -11.33
CA LYS A 146 -10.11 3.55 -12.32
C LYS A 146 -8.73 3.62 -11.68
N GLY A 147 -8.67 3.78 -10.36
CA GLY A 147 -7.45 3.91 -9.60
C GLY A 147 -7.45 5.03 -8.56
N GLY A 148 -6.39 5.07 -7.78
CA GLY A 148 -6.15 6.07 -6.76
C GLY A 148 -4.74 5.97 -6.21
N LYS A 149 -4.39 6.89 -5.30
CA LYS A 149 -3.03 7.04 -4.77
C LYS A 149 -2.83 6.25 -3.50
N LEU A 150 -1.60 5.80 -3.25
CA LEU A 150 -1.15 5.24 -2.00
C LEU A 150 0.17 5.92 -1.58
N PRO A 151 0.52 5.88 -0.27
CA PRO A 151 1.77 6.43 0.23
C PRO A 151 3.02 5.91 -0.50
N GLY A 152 4.02 6.76 -0.62
CA GLY A 152 5.36 6.42 -1.12
C GLY A 152 6.38 7.49 -0.77
N LEU A 153 7.62 7.35 -1.22
CA LEU A 153 8.71 8.24 -0.87
C LEU A 153 8.72 9.54 -1.70
N PHE A 154 9.28 10.62 -1.14
CA PHE A 154 9.49 11.89 -1.83
C PHE A 154 10.79 12.58 -1.42
N GLY A 155 11.16 13.62 -2.18
CA GLY A 155 12.23 14.54 -1.85
C GLY A 155 11.97 15.94 -2.41
N GLY A 156 12.63 16.95 -1.82
CA GLY A 156 12.45 18.36 -2.14
C GLY A 156 10.98 18.79 -1.98
N ALA A 157 10.46 19.55 -2.95
CA ALA A 157 9.09 20.08 -2.91
C ALA A 157 7.97 19.01 -3.04
N GLY A 158 8.32 17.74 -3.25
CA GLY A 158 7.35 16.65 -3.43
C GLY A 158 6.49 16.84 -4.69
N ALA A 159 7.06 16.59 -5.88
CA ALA A 159 6.41 16.88 -7.15
C ALA A 159 5.07 16.12 -7.31
N SER A 160 4.00 16.81 -7.70
CA SER A 160 2.65 16.25 -7.84
C SER A 160 1.73 17.14 -8.68
N GLY A 161 0.51 16.67 -8.99
CA GLY A 161 -0.54 17.51 -9.57
C GLY A 161 -0.31 17.98 -11.01
N GLY A 162 0.63 17.35 -11.74
CA GLY A 162 1.01 17.76 -13.09
C GLY A 162 2.18 18.74 -13.14
N LYS A 163 2.76 19.10 -11.98
CA LYS A 163 4.02 19.83 -11.92
C LYS A 163 5.18 18.85 -12.11
N ILE A 164 5.78 18.86 -13.30
CA ILE A 164 6.97 18.05 -13.61
C ILE A 164 8.19 18.68 -12.92
N PRO A 165 8.96 17.91 -12.13
CA PRO A 165 10.18 18.42 -11.50
C PRO A 165 11.30 18.58 -12.53
N ASN A 166 12.30 19.41 -12.21
CA ASN A 166 13.44 19.68 -13.10
C ASN A 166 14.74 18.97 -12.67
N GLY A 167 14.67 18.12 -11.63
CA GLY A 167 15.82 17.39 -11.07
C GLY A 167 16.55 18.12 -9.95
N THR A 168 16.17 19.36 -9.64
CA THR A 168 16.71 20.13 -8.51
C THR A 168 15.64 20.50 -7.47
N ASP A 169 14.37 20.57 -7.88
CA ASP A 169 13.27 21.07 -7.06
C ASP A 169 12.50 19.98 -6.29
N GLY A 170 12.62 18.72 -6.68
CA GLY A 170 12.04 17.60 -5.96
C GLY A 170 11.72 16.39 -6.83
N PHE A 171 11.16 15.36 -6.22
CA PHE A 171 10.54 14.22 -6.91
C PHE A 171 9.45 13.64 -6.00
N SER A 172 8.63 12.74 -6.54
CA SER A 172 7.85 11.82 -5.70
C SER A 172 7.71 10.47 -6.40
N ALA A 173 7.59 9.41 -5.62
CA ALA A 173 7.33 8.07 -6.11
C ALA A 173 6.27 7.43 -5.22
N ARG A 174 5.03 7.87 -5.41
CA ARG A 174 3.87 7.27 -4.73
C ARG A 174 3.54 5.92 -5.36
N LEU A 175 2.70 5.16 -4.67
CA LEU A 175 2.06 4.00 -5.28
C LEU A 175 0.67 4.36 -5.78
N MET A 176 0.12 3.50 -6.63
CA MET A 176 -1.26 3.58 -7.08
C MET A 176 -1.91 2.22 -7.11
N TRP A 177 -3.20 2.18 -6.82
CA TRP A 177 -4.06 1.13 -7.37
C TRP A 177 -4.66 1.59 -8.69
N ARG A 178 -5.07 0.63 -9.51
CA ARG A 178 -5.74 0.78 -10.80
C ARG A 178 -6.93 -0.16 -10.86
N LYS A 179 -7.60 -0.17 -12.02
CA LYS A 179 -8.68 -1.11 -12.35
C LYS A 179 -8.32 -2.53 -11.96
N ASN A 180 -9.29 -3.23 -11.38
CA ASN A 180 -9.17 -4.60 -10.93
C ASN A 180 -8.04 -4.80 -9.90
N GLY A 181 -7.69 -3.77 -9.12
CA GLY A 181 -6.67 -3.87 -8.08
C GLY A 181 -5.23 -3.91 -8.57
N GLN A 182 -4.96 -3.71 -9.86
CA GLN A 182 -3.57 -3.64 -10.35
C GLN A 182 -2.80 -2.55 -9.62
N GLY A 183 -1.59 -2.85 -9.17
CA GLY A 183 -0.70 -1.87 -8.58
C GLY A 183 0.28 -1.27 -9.57
N GLU A 184 0.78 -0.06 -9.30
CA GLU A 184 1.92 0.55 -9.99
C GLU A 184 2.69 1.49 -9.06
N VAL A 185 3.96 1.72 -9.37
CA VAL A 185 4.67 2.92 -8.89
C VAL A 185 4.28 4.08 -9.80
N TYR A 186 3.96 5.23 -9.21
CA TYR A 186 3.59 6.45 -9.93
C TYR A 186 4.53 7.58 -9.55
N ALA A 187 5.55 7.79 -10.37
CA ALA A 187 6.68 8.64 -10.06
C ALA A 187 6.66 9.96 -10.85
N TYR A 188 6.81 11.10 -10.18
CA TYR A 188 7.12 12.38 -10.80
C TYR A 188 8.64 12.55 -10.84
N LEU A 189 9.18 12.49 -12.05
CA LEU A 189 10.62 12.54 -12.35
C LEU A 189 10.87 13.60 -13.43
N PRO A 190 12.12 14.06 -13.63
CA PRO A 190 12.46 15.02 -14.68
C PRO A 190 12.10 14.56 -16.10
N THR A 191 12.01 13.24 -16.31
CA THR A 191 11.63 12.61 -17.58
C THR A 191 10.12 12.44 -17.75
N SER A 192 9.31 12.83 -16.75
CA SER A 192 7.85 12.75 -16.85
C SER A 192 7.30 13.81 -17.81
N GLU A 193 6.27 13.47 -18.59
CA GLU A 193 5.76 14.37 -19.64
C GLU A 193 4.73 15.39 -19.12
N ALA A 194 3.54 14.91 -18.73
CA ALA A 194 2.42 15.75 -18.29
C ALA A 194 1.97 15.44 -16.85
N TYR A 195 2.07 14.18 -16.44
CA TYR A 195 1.82 13.71 -15.09
C TYR A 195 2.89 12.68 -14.70
N GLY A 196 2.75 12.07 -13.52
CA GLY A 196 3.68 11.02 -13.08
C GLY A 196 3.76 9.85 -14.06
N THR A 197 4.95 9.29 -14.17
CA THR A 197 5.28 8.10 -14.94
C THR A 197 4.76 6.86 -14.23
N SER A 198 4.01 6.02 -14.95
CA SER A 198 3.52 4.72 -14.48
C SER A 198 4.60 3.66 -14.70
N ILE A 199 5.07 3.04 -13.62
CA ILE A 199 6.15 2.04 -13.64
C ILE A 199 5.62 0.74 -13.04
N GLY A 200 5.77 -0.37 -13.77
CA GLY A 200 5.40 -1.70 -13.28
C GLY A 200 3.89 -1.94 -13.13
N ARG A 201 3.03 -1.22 -13.88
CA ARG A 201 1.58 -1.41 -13.76
C ARG A 201 1.18 -2.88 -13.97
N GLY A 202 0.49 -3.42 -12.99
CA GLY A 202 -0.03 -4.79 -13.01
C GLY A 202 1.00 -5.85 -12.69
N SER A 203 2.22 -5.49 -12.24
CA SER A 203 3.19 -6.48 -11.75
C SER A 203 2.79 -7.07 -10.39
N TRP A 204 1.80 -6.48 -9.71
CA TRP A 204 1.05 -7.07 -8.62
C TRP A 204 -0.42 -6.62 -8.65
N GLN A 205 -1.26 -7.30 -7.86
CA GLN A 205 -2.69 -7.05 -7.78
C GLN A 205 -3.19 -7.13 -6.33
N PHE A 206 -3.93 -6.12 -5.92
CA PHE A 206 -4.64 -6.04 -4.65
C PHE A 206 -5.99 -6.75 -4.73
N GLN A 207 -6.35 -7.41 -3.63
CA GLN A 207 -7.67 -7.96 -3.38
C GLN A 207 -8.29 -7.24 -2.17
N PRO A 208 -9.58 -6.87 -2.24
CA PRO A 208 -10.29 -6.32 -1.08
C PRO A 208 -10.29 -7.27 0.11
N GLY A 209 -10.28 -6.73 1.33
CA GLY A 209 -10.43 -7.49 2.57
C GLY A 209 -9.16 -8.11 3.14
N ILE A 210 -8.03 -8.12 2.41
CA ILE A 210 -6.78 -8.72 2.89
C ILE A 210 -5.66 -7.69 3.08
N TRP A 211 -4.78 -7.96 4.05
CA TRP A 211 -3.62 -7.14 4.34
C TRP A 211 -2.46 -7.45 3.38
N TYR A 212 -1.79 -6.40 2.94
CA TYR A 212 -0.56 -6.46 2.17
C TYR A 212 0.54 -5.69 2.88
N ARG A 213 1.71 -6.29 3.04
CA ARG A 213 2.95 -5.55 3.36
C ARG A 213 3.52 -5.00 2.06
N LEU A 214 3.66 -3.69 1.97
CA LEU A 214 4.31 -3.00 0.87
C LEU A 214 5.67 -2.49 1.35
N GLU A 215 6.72 -2.78 0.59
CA GLU A 215 8.04 -2.20 0.82
C GLU A 215 8.54 -1.52 -0.45
N GLN A 216 8.81 -0.22 -0.38
CA GLN A 216 9.38 0.56 -1.46
C GLN A 216 10.78 1.01 -1.08
N GLU A 217 11.75 0.64 -1.90
CA GLU A 217 13.11 1.18 -1.82
C GLU A 217 13.38 2.09 -2.99
N ILE A 218 13.97 3.25 -2.70
CA ILE A 218 14.49 4.16 -3.71
C ILE A 218 15.96 4.39 -3.43
N LYS A 219 16.77 4.29 -4.49
CA LYS A 219 18.14 4.78 -4.55
C LYS A 219 18.16 5.93 -5.55
N LEU A 220 18.50 7.13 -5.08
CA LEU A 220 18.70 8.27 -5.96
C LEU A 220 19.94 8.05 -6.84
N ASN A 221 19.88 8.59 -8.04
CA ASN A 221 21.02 8.57 -8.94
C ASN A 221 22.13 9.52 -8.46
N THR A 222 23.35 9.22 -8.84
CA THR A 222 24.45 10.19 -8.84
C THR A 222 24.10 11.30 -9.84
N PRO A 223 24.30 12.60 -9.50
CA PRO A 223 24.09 13.68 -10.46
C PRO A 223 24.79 13.40 -11.81
N ASP A 224 24.09 13.71 -12.90
CA ASP A 224 24.52 13.45 -14.29
C ASP A 224 24.69 11.97 -14.69
N GLN A 225 24.32 11.02 -13.83
CA GLN A 225 24.28 9.59 -14.14
C GLN A 225 22.84 9.06 -14.05
N ALA A 226 22.54 8.03 -14.84
CA ALA A 226 21.28 7.28 -14.77
C ALA A 226 21.54 5.95 -14.04
N ASP A 227 21.84 6.00 -12.75
CA ASP A 227 22.16 4.84 -11.89
C ASP A 227 21.25 4.74 -10.65
N GLY A 228 20.12 5.45 -10.69
CA GLY A 228 19.07 5.39 -9.68
C GLY A 228 18.18 4.16 -9.86
N GLU A 229 17.45 3.82 -8.81
CA GLU A 229 16.67 2.58 -8.75
C GLU A 229 15.39 2.73 -7.92
N ILE A 230 14.33 2.03 -8.35
CA ILE A 230 13.14 1.74 -7.54
C ILE A 230 12.99 0.23 -7.43
N ARG A 231 12.85 -0.28 -6.21
CA ARG A 231 12.41 -1.65 -5.95
C ARG A 231 11.13 -1.65 -5.13
N LEU A 232 10.26 -2.62 -5.41
CA LEU A 232 9.02 -2.81 -4.67
C LEU A 232 8.83 -4.28 -4.32
N TRP A 233 8.53 -4.54 -3.05
CA TRP A 233 8.12 -5.85 -2.56
C TRP A 233 6.67 -5.80 -2.08
N VAL A 234 5.96 -6.90 -2.31
CA VAL A 234 4.59 -7.14 -1.82
C VAL A 234 4.61 -8.47 -1.10
N ASN A 235 4.32 -8.46 0.20
CA ASN A 235 4.42 -9.65 1.06
C ASN A 235 5.77 -10.37 0.88
N ASP A 236 6.86 -9.62 1.00
CA ASP A 236 8.26 -10.06 0.89
C ASP A 236 8.70 -10.56 -0.51
N ALA A 237 7.78 -10.62 -1.49
CA ALA A 237 8.12 -10.95 -2.88
C ALA A 237 8.47 -9.69 -3.67
N LEU A 238 9.64 -9.67 -4.34
CA LEU A 238 10.03 -8.59 -5.24
C LEU A 238 9.13 -8.60 -6.48
N VAL A 239 8.30 -7.56 -6.65
CA VAL A 239 7.34 -7.44 -7.77
C VAL A 239 7.76 -6.41 -8.81
N LEU A 240 8.72 -5.55 -8.47
CA LEU A 240 9.25 -4.54 -9.37
C LEU A 240 10.70 -4.23 -9.00
N GLU A 241 11.56 -4.18 -10.01
CA GLU A 241 12.90 -3.59 -9.96
C GLU A 241 13.07 -2.78 -11.23
N GLN A 242 13.23 -1.45 -11.08
CA GLN A 242 13.44 -0.53 -12.17
C GLN A 242 14.75 0.21 -11.93
N GLN A 243 15.72 -0.04 -12.79
CA GLN A 243 17.04 0.58 -12.78
C GLN A 243 17.11 1.71 -13.83
N ASP A 244 18.29 2.30 -13.97
CA ASP A 244 18.61 3.38 -14.91
C ASP A 244 17.73 4.64 -14.74
N MET A 245 17.33 4.91 -13.49
CA MET A 245 16.42 6.00 -13.17
C MET A 245 17.18 7.31 -12.94
N VAL A 246 16.59 8.44 -13.35
CA VAL A 246 17.08 9.79 -13.06
C VAL A 246 16.03 10.51 -12.20
N PHE A 247 16.35 10.70 -10.92
CA PHE A 247 15.55 11.47 -9.96
C PHE A 247 16.03 12.91 -9.84
N ARG A 248 17.35 13.13 -9.91
CA ARG A 248 18.00 14.39 -9.58
C ARG A 248 19.18 14.71 -10.49
N THR A 249 19.49 16.01 -10.54
CA THR A 249 20.69 16.59 -11.16
C THR A 249 21.54 17.37 -10.16
N ALA A 250 21.06 17.53 -8.91
CA ALA A 250 21.79 18.18 -7.83
C ALA A 250 21.90 17.26 -6.61
N ASP A 251 23.11 17.15 -6.06
CA ASP A 251 23.39 16.29 -4.90
C ASP A 251 22.72 16.79 -3.60
N SER A 252 22.29 18.04 -3.57
CA SER A 252 21.50 18.60 -2.47
C SER A 252 20.08 18.05 -2.41
N LEU A 253 19.54 17.48 -3.51
CA LEU A 253 18.22 16.87 -3.53
C LEU A 253 18.30 15.44 -3.00
N GLN A 254 17.65 15.17 -1.87
CA GLN A 254 17.71 13.91 -1.13
C GLN A 254 16.30 13.36 -0.92
N ILE A 255 16.17 12.15 -0.36
CA ILE A 255 14.89 11.61 0.07
C ILE A 255 14.58 12.23 1.44
N ASP A 256 13.44 12.91 1.54
CA ASP A 256 13.06 13.67 2.73
C ASP A 256 12.10 12.90 3.64
N GLY A 257 11.37 11.91 3.11
CA GLY A 257 10.44 11.11 3.92
C GLY A 257 9.29 10.51 3.12
N ILE A 258 8.13 10.42 3.77
CA ILE A 258 6.93 9.77 3.22
C ILE A 258 5.95 10.83 2.72
N PHE A 259 5.56 10.68 1.46
CA PHE A 259 4.42 11.38 0.91
C PHE A 259 3.18 10.51 1.12
N PHE A 260 2.53 10.68 2.27
CA PHE A 260 1.25 10.04 2.54
C PHE A 260 0.19 10.71 1.68
N SER A 261 -0.33 9.98 0.69
CA SER A 261 -1.28 10.53 -0.29
C SER A 261 -2.18 9.40 -0.72
N THR A 262 -3.44 9.47 -0.31
CA THR A 262 -4.42 8.44 -0.66
C THR A 262 -5.77 9.05 -0.97
N PHE A 263 -6.28 8.78 -2.16
CA PHE A 263 -7.55 9.26 -2.69
C PHE A 263 -7.88 8.55 -4.01
N PHE A 264 -9.16 8.42 -4.30
CA PHE A 264 -9.65 8.02 -5.62
C PHE A 264 -9.25 9.08 -6.63
N GLY A 265 -8.50 8.73 -7.67
CA GLY A 265 -7.70 9.73 -8.34
C GLY A 265 -7.84 9.71 -9.84
N GLY A 266 -8.50 10.73 -10.38
CA GLY A 266 -8.21 11.27 -11.71
C GLY A 266 -8.67 12.71 -11.82
N GLY A 267 -8.63 13.24 -13.04
CA GLY A 267 -8.96 14.65 -13.32
C GLY A 267 -10.45 14.94 -13.50
N ASP A 268 -11.32 13.92 -13.39
CA ASP A 268 -12.74 14.02 -13.72
C ASP A 268 -13.62 13.11 -12.83
N PRO A 269 -14.95 13.36 -12.74
CA PRO A 269 -15.85 12.63 -11.84
C PRO A 269 -15.96 11.12 -12.07
N SER A 270 -15.57 10.58 -13.24
CA SER A 270 -15.65 9.13 -13.50
C SER A 270 -14.61 8.29 -12.75
N TRP A 271 -13.80 8.93 -11.90
CA TRP A 271 -12.87 8.28 -10.97
C TRP A 271 -13.45 8.13 -9.57
N ALA A 272 -14.62 8.70 -9.30
CA ALA A 272 -15.21 8.72 -7.99
C ALA A 272 -15.60 7.32 -7.50
N THR A 273 -15.39 7.06 -6.20
CA THR A 273 -15.92 5.84 -5.57
C THR A 273 -17.45 5.85 -5.60
N PRO A 274 -18.12 4.74 -5.97
CA PRO A 274 -19.59 4.68 -5.99
C PRO A 274 -20.20 4.54 -4.59
N GLN A 275 -19.39 4.25 -3.58
CA GLN A 275 -19.82 3.93 -2.22
C GLN A 275 -18.88 4.54 -1.18
N ASP A 276 -19.39 4.71 0.03
CA ASP A 276 -18.54 4.93 1.20
C ASP A 276 -17.61 3.73 1.38
N THR A 277 -16.32 4.01 1.50
CA THR A 277 -15.32 2.96 1.62
C THR A 277 -14.12 3.43 2.43
N TYR A 278 -13.23 2.48 2.73
CA TYR A 278 -12.07 2.70 3.58
C TYR A 278 -10.83 1.99 3.04
N ILE A 279 -9.68 2.54 3.41
CA ILE A 279 -8.38 1.88 3.31
C ILE A 279 -7.75 2.00 4.69
N ASP A 280 -7.33 0.86 5.23
CA ASP A 280 -6.65 0.77 6.51
C ASP A 280 -5.15 0.68 6.28
N PHE A 281 -4.37 1.39 7.09
CA PHE A 281 -2.90 1.38 7.10
C PHE A 281 -2.36 1.03 8.48
N ALA A 282 -1.21 0.37 8.56
CA ALA A 282 -0.58 0.02 9.83
C ALA A 282 0.94 -0.12 9.73
N ASN A 283 1.62 0.00 10.88
CA ASN A 283 3.04 -0.29 11.09
C ASN A 283 3.95 0.27 10.00
N PHE A 284 4.04 1.61 9.94
CA PHE A 284 4.97 2.26 9.05
C PHE A 284 6.38 2.17 9.61
N SER A 285 7.36 1.90 8.76
CA SER A 285 8.77 1.97 9.11
C SER A 285 9.60 2.48 7.95
N VAL A 286 10.72 3.10 8.30
CA VAL A 286 11.71 3.60 7.36
C VAL A 286 13.08 3.10 7.79
N LEU A 287 13.79 2.44 6.87
CA LEU A 287 15.15 1.96 7.08
C LEU A 287 16.10 2.69 6.14
N ALA A 288 17.35 2.88 6.59
CA ALA A 288 18.44 3.20 5.68
C ALA A 288 18.50 2.10 4.61
N GLY A 289 18.60 2.49 3.34
CA GLY A 289 18.82 1.50 2.29
C GLY A 289 20.20 0.85 2.44
N GLY A 290 20.26 -0.46 2.21
CA GLY A 290 21.52 -1.24 2.28
C GLY A 290 22.43 -1.05 1.07
#